data_AF-A0A0D7AA28-F1
#
_entry.id   AF-A0A0D7AA28-F1
#
_cell.length_a   1.000
_cell.length_b   1.000
_cell.length_c   1.000
_cell.angle_alpha   90.00
_cell.angle_beta   90.00
_cell.angle_gamma   90.00
#
_symmetry.space_group_name_H-M   'P 1'
#
loop_
_entity.id
_entity.type
_entity.pdbx_description
1 polymer ?
#
loop_
_entity_poly.entity_id
_entity_poly.type
_entity_poly.pdbx_seq_one_letter_code
_entity_poly.pdbx_strand_id
1 'polypeptide(L)'
;MKQDLNKCVDRWRNAGPEARKKMVELFAISGIFITLCRHGHVLVMCDMIRSGELMKYPIAHVNYLIDQYGTDIGLAYDIMCAFMKTLLFSSIADKVKSSRLVGVVPSFHGHAHARSCQVDWHPNYVSGMGKEDAEGSERFFSRSNELAAGTRLCTRFHRRQQIDEYIRFNDEDKYASIGAFLYSNYRQALRVIHDEGLQLLQLSKQYKLKAVDYERFLDEERTYLKNLQKEPAEVTQRCEYMELLQKYMMAL
;
A
#
# COMPACT_ATOMS: atom_id res chain seq x y z
N MET A 1 19.22 -6.20 -4.16
CA MET A 1 17.98 -5.55 -4.65
C MET A 1 17.28 -6.23 -5.82
N LYS A 2 17.95 -6.94 -6.76
CA LYS A 2 17.26 -7.54 -7.93
C LYS A 2 16.45 -8.82 -7.64
N GLN A 3 16.80 -9.64 -6.65
CA GLN A 3 16.15 -10.95 -6.42
C GLN A 3 14.81 -10.86 -5.67
N ASP A 4 14.70 -10.01 -4.66
CA ASP A 4 13.49 -9.94 -3.80
C ASP A 4 12.29 -9.30 -4.49
N LEU A 5 12.54 -8.34 -5.38
CA LEU A 5 11.49 -7.69 -6.14
C LEU A 5 10.78 -8.66 -7.09
N ASN A 6 11.54 -9.56 -7.71
CA ASN A 6 10.98 -10.59 -8.58
C ASN A 6 10.05 -11.52 -7.77
N LYS A 7 10.45 -11.94 -6.58
CA LYS A 7 9.61 -12.77 -5.69
C LYS A 7 8.27 -12.10 -5.35
N CYS A 8 8.26 -10.78 -5.16
CA CYS A 8 7.02 -10.05 -4.85
C CYS A 8 6.11 -9.94 -6.07
N VAL A 9 6.67 -9.61 -7.25
CA VAL A 9 5.90 -9.58 -8.51
C VAL A 9 5.32 -10.95 -8.85
N ASP A 10 6.08 -12.03 -8.62
CA ASP A 10 5.65 -13.40 -8.91
C ASP A 10 4.57 -13.92 -7.95
N ARG A 11 4.60 -13.46 -6.68
CA ARG A 11 3.65 -13.87 -5.63
C ARG A 11 2.43 -12.98 -5.50
N TRP A 12 2.54 -11.72 -5.92
CA TRP A 12 1.44 -10.77 -5.81
C TRP A 12 0.28 -11.22 -6.70
N ARG A 13 -0.89 -11.37 -6.09
CA ARG A 13 -2.15 -11.61 -6.78
C ARG A 13 -3.16 -10.58 -6.30
N ASN A 14 -3.96 -10.09 -7.25
CA ASN A 14 -5.12 -9.28 -6.91
C ASN A 14 -6.09 -10.11 -6.06
N ALA A 15 -6.83 -9.45 -5.17
CA ALA A 15 -7.85 -10.11 -4.34
C ALA A 15 -8.98 -10.72 -5.20
N GLY A 16 -9.20 -10.21 -6.42
CA GLY A 16 -10.16 -10.74 -7.39
C GLY A 16 -9.54 -11.76 -8.37
N PRO A 17 -10.30 -12.76 -8.84
CA PRO A 17 -9.80 -13.76 -9.78
C PRO A 17 -9.45 -13.11 -11.13
N GLU A 18 -8.24 -13.39 -11.63
CA GLU A 18 -7.72 -12.93 -12.94
C GLU A 18 -8.69 -13.23 -14.10
N ALA A 19 -9.45 -14.32 -14.02
CA ALA A 19 -10.47 -14.69 -15.01
C ALA A 19 -11.59 -13.65 -15.19
N ARG A 20 -11.82 -12.77 -14.19
CA ARG A 20 -12.79 -11.66 -14.27
C ARG A 20 -12.20 -10.38 -14.89
N LYS A 21 -10.89 -10.33 -15.17
CA LYS A 21 -10.22 -9.18 -15.82
C LYS A 21 -10.41 -9.11 -17.34
N LYS A 22 -11.33 -9.89 -17.92
CA LYS A 22 -11.70 -9.67 -19.33
C LYS A 22 -12.45 -8.35 -19.40
N MET A 23 -11.73 -7.29 -19.77
CA MET A 23 -12.31 -6.06 -20.27
C MET A 23 -13.31 -6.45 -21.36
N VAL A 24 -14.58 -6.12 -21.16
CA VAL A 24 -15.54 -6.22 -22.25
C VAL A 24 -15.11 -5.16 -23.25
N GLU A 25 -14.65 -5.56 -24.44
CA GLU A 25 -14.15 -4.65 -25.49
C GLU A 25 -15.15 -3.54 -25.88
N LEU A 26 -16.40 -3.65 -25.42
CA LEU A 26 -17.46 -2.66 -25.55
C LEU A 26 -17.11 -1.28 -24.96
N PHE A 27 -16.33 -1.20 -23.88
CA PHE A 27 -16.19 0.06 -23.13
C PHE A 27 -14.93 0.85 -23.50
N ALA A 28 -15.11 2.11 -23.91
CA ALA A 28 -13.99 3.03 -24.15
C ALA A 28 -13.24 3.42 -22.86
N ILE A 29 -13.95 3.46 -21.73
CA ILE A 29 -13.41 3.73 -20.40
C ILE A 29 -13.67 2.50 -19.54
N SER A 30 -12.61 1.90 -19.02
CA SER A 30 -12.66 0.67 -18.23
C SER A 30 -12.85 0.94 -16.73
N GLY A 31 -12.54 2.15 -16.28
CA GLY A 31 -12.56 2.53 -14.87
C GLY A 31 -11.93 3.90 -14.65
N ILE A 32 -11.67 4.21 -13.39
CA ILE A 32 -10.94 5.40 -12.95
C ILE A 32 -9.69 4.98 -12.18
N PHE A 33 -8.63 5.78 -12.28
CA PHE A 33 -7.48 5.69 -11.39
C PHE A 33 -7.49 6.94 -10.51
N ILE A 34 -7.34 6.78 -9.19
CA ILE A 34 -7.46 7.88 -8.22
C ILE A 34 -6.26 7.92 -7.29
N THR A 35 -6.02 9.08 -6.69
CA THR A 35 -5.17 9.21 -5.52
C THR A 35 -5.88 10.06 -4.49
N LEU A 36 -5.88 9.59 -3.25
CA LEU A 36 -6.49 10.25 -2.11
C LEU A 36 -5.41 10.81 -1.18
N CYS A 37 -5.74 11.84 -0.41
CA CYS A 37 -4.95 12.17 0.77
C CYS A 37 -5.30 11.22 1.91
N ARG A 38 -4.48 11.22 2.98
CA ARG A 38 -4.74 10.41 4.19
C ARG A 38 -6.07 10.72 4.90
N HIS A 39 -6.68 11.88 4.60
CA HIS A 39 -7.99 12.27 5.15
C HIS A 39 -9.16 11.81 4.27
N GLY A 40 -8.89 11.16 3.12
CA GLY A 40 -9.90 10.59 2.24
C GLY A 40 -10.44 11.53 1.13
N HIS A 41 -9.84 12.71 0.95
CA HIS A 41 -10.16 13.61 -0.17
C HIS A 41 -9.50 13.17 -1.45
N VAL A 42 -10.20 13.29 -2.58
CA VAL A 42 -9.64 12.98 -3.90
C VAL A 42 -8.70 14.10 -4.35
N LEU A 43 -7.42 13.77 -4.55
CA LEU A 43 -6.41 14.73 -4.99
C LEU A 43 -6.27 14.79 -6.50
N VAL A 44 -6.35 13.62 -7.14
CA VAL A 44 -6.24 13.48 -8.59
C VAL A 44 -6.99 12.24 -9.05
N MET A 45 -7.64 12.34 -10.20
CA MET A 45 -8.36 11.25 -10.85
C MET A 45 -8.13 11.31 -12.36
N CYS A 46 -8.03 10.14 -13.00
CA CYS A 46 -8.09 10.04 -14.45
C CYS A 46 -8.90 8.84 -14.93
N ASP A 47 -9.40 8.93 -16.17
CA ASP A 47 -10.07 7.81 -16.83
C ASP A 47 -9.05 6.79 -17.31
N MET A 48 -9.31 5.51 -17.05
CA MET A 48 -8.56 4.42 -17.67
C MET A 48 -9.14 4.14 -19.06
N ILE A 49 -8.43 4.56 -20.11
CA ILE A 49 -8.89 4.50 -21.49
C ILE A 49 -8.45 3.20 -22.14
N ARG A 50 -9.44 2.37 -22.52
CA ARG A 50 -9.27 1.11 -23.26
C ARG A 50 -8.20 0.16 -22.68
N SER A 51 -7.98 0.21 -21.37
CA SER A 51 -6.96 -0.58 -20.67
C SER A 51 -7.37 -0.84 -19.23
N GLY A 52 -6.80 -1.83 -18.55
CA GLY A 52 -6.80 -1.84 -17.09
C GLY A 52 -5.83 -0.78 -16.51
N GLU A 53 -5.41 -0.97 -15.27
CA GLU A 53 -4.36 -0.19 -14.64
C GLU A 53 -3.01 -0.44 -15.32
N LEU A 54 -2.63 0.47 -16.23
CA LEU A 54 -1.30 0.53 -16.82
C LEU A 54 -0.43 1.51 -16.04
N MET A 55 0.88 1.27 -16.00
CA MET A 55 1.83 2.11 -15.25
C MET A 55 1.83 3.60 -15.65
N LYS A 56 1.31 3.96 -16.82
CA LYS A 56 1.16 5.37 -17.23
C LYS A 56 0.27 6.19 -16.27
N TYR A 57 -0.75 5.57 -15.67
CA TYR A 57 -1.66 6.27 -14.74
C TYR A 57 -0.98 6.62 -13.41
N PRO A 58 -0.41 5.65 -12.66
CA PRO A 58 0.30 6.00 -11.43
C PRO A 58 1.54 6.89 -11.69
N ILE A 59 2.25 6.75 -12.82
CA ILE A 59 3.34 7.69 -13.17
C ILE A 59 2.81 9.12 -13.33
N ALA A 60 1.71 9.31 -14.07
CA ALA A 60 1.12 10.62 -14.26
C ALA A 60 0.62 11.22 -12.93
N HIS A 61 0.03 10.39 -12.06
CA HIS A 61 -0.39 10.80 -10.72
C HIS A 61 0.79 11.24 -9.87
N VAL A 62 1.88 10.46 -9.81
CA VAL A 62 3.10 10.86 -9.08
C VAL A 62 3.67 12.17 -9.61
N ASN A 63 3.74 12.34 -10.94
CA ASN A 63 4.21 13.59 -11.51
C ASN A 63 3.36 14.79 -11.06
N TYR A 64 2.03 14.64 -11.14
CA TYR A 64 1.10 15.67 -10.69
C TYR A 64 1.26 15.98 -9.21
N LEU A 65 1.35 14.96 -8.35
CA LEU A 65 1.50 15.15 -6.91
C LEU A 65 2.77 15.93 -6.56
N ILE A 66 3.91 15.60 -7.20
CA ILE A 66 5.16 16.33 -6.98
C ILE A 66 5.02 17.78 -7.47
N ASP A 67 4.40 18.00 -8.62
CA ASP A 67 4.20 19.34 -9.18
C ASP A 67 3.28 20.22 -8.31
N GLN A 68 2.30 19.64 -7.62
CA GLN A 68 1.34 20.37 -6.79
C GLN A 68 1.73 20.50 -5.32
N TYR A 69 2.30 19.45 -4.72
CA TYR A 69 2.55 19.37 -3.28
C TYR A 69 4.04 19.43 -2.91
N GLY A 70 4.94 19.36 -3.90
CA GLY A 70 6.37 19.54 -3.69
C GLY A 70 7.09 18.29 -3.21
N THR A 71 7.91 18.44 -2.17
CA THR A 71 8.83 17.41 -1.68
C THR A 71 8.27 16.65 -0.48
N ASP A 72 8.91 15.54 -0.11
CA ASP A 72 8.63 14.74 1.08
C ASP A 72 7.21 14.15 1.12
N ILE A 73 6.68 13.81 -0.06
CA ILE A 73 5.38 13.14 -0.21
C ILE A 73 5.54 11.67 0.15
N GLY A 74 4.74 11.20 1.12
CA GLY A 74 4.51 9.78 1.38
C GLY A 74 3.39 9.25 0.48
N LEU A 75 3.69 8.24 -0.34
CA LEU A 75 2.74 7.62 -1.26
C LEU A 75 2.63 6.12 -1.02
N ALA A 76 1.41 5.63 -0.93
CA ALA A 76 1.13 4.20 -0.83
C ALA A 76 0.61 3.65 -2.16
N TYR A 77 1.07 2.44 -2.52
CA TYR A 77 0.55 1.69 -3.65
C TYR A 77 0.80 0.20 -3.42
N ASP A 78 -0.14 -0.68 -3.78
CA ASP A 78 -0.07 -2.13 -3.52
C ASP A 78 1.25 -2.75 -3.98
N ILE A 79 1.76 -2.28 -5.12
CA ILE A 79 3.01 -2.75 -5.70
C ILE A 79 4.11 -1.68 -5.62
N MET A 80 4.10 -0.81 -4.60
CA MET A 80 5.03 0.31 -4.48
C MET A 80 6.50 -0.13 -4.58
N CYS A 81 6.85 -1.29 -4.02
CA CYS A 81 8.19 -1.85 -4.12
C CYS A 81 8.66 -1.99 -5.58
N ALA A 82 7.78 -2.46 -6.48
CA ALA A 82 8.07 -2.63 -7.90
C ALA A 82 7.86 -1.33 -8.68
N PHE A 83 6.87 -0.55 -8.27
CA PHE A 83 6.53 0.71 -8.89
C PHE A 83 7.62 1.77 -8.69
N MET A 84 8.29 1.82 -7.53
CA MET A 84 9.42 2.74 -7.32
C MET A 84 10.54 2.49 -8.33
N LYS A 85 10.81 1.24 -8.70
CA LYS A 85 11.74 0.94 -9.80
C LYS A 85 11.21 1.53 -11.11
N THR A 86 9.93 1.34 -11.42
CA THR A 86 9.32 1.93 -12.62
C THR A 86 9.47 3.44 -12.65
N LEU A 87 9.23 4.13 -11.52
CA LEU A 87 9.42 5.57 -11.37
C LEU A 87 10.87 6.00 -11.65
N LEU A 88 11.85 5.31 -11.06
CA LEU A 88 13.28 5.61 -11.22
C LEU A 88 13.83 5.32 -12.62
N PHE A 89 13.10 4.58 -13.45
CA PHE A 89 13.43 4.31 -14.85
C PHE A 89 12.47 5.01 -15.84
N SER A 90 11.59 5.88 -15.35
CA SER A 90 10.64 6.63 -16.17
C SER A 90 11.17 8.02 -16.56
N SER A 91 10.41 8.74 -17.39
CA SER A 91 10.70 10.13 -17.76
C SER A 91 10.68 11.12 -16.58
N ILE A 92 10.16 10.73 -15.42
CA ILE A 92 10.10 11.57 -14.21
C ILE A 92 11.12 11.17 -13.15
N ALA A 93 12.09 10.30 -13.47
CA ALA A 93 13.04 9.75 -12.51
C ALA A 93 13.77 10.83 -11.70
N ASP A 94 14.25 11.88 -12.34
CA ASP A 94 15.00 12.94 -11.65
C ASP A 94 14.10 13.78 -10.74
N LYS A 95 12.84 13.99 -11.15
CA LYS A 95 11.82 14.63 -10.32
C LYS A 95 11.49 13.79 -9.08
N VAL A 96 11.39 12.47 -9.23
CA VAL A 96 11.15 11.55 -8.10
C VAL A 96 12.34 11.53 -7.13
N LYS A 97 13.57 11.56 -7.64
CA LYS A 97 14.77 11.63 -6.79
C LYS A 97 14.86 12.96 -6.03
N SER A 98 14.63 14.08 -6.72
CA SER A 98 14.74 15.42 -6.11
C SER A 98 13.63 15.71 -5.12
N SER A 99 12.43 15.14 -5.33
CA SER A 99 11.30 15.32 -4.42
C SER A 99 11.42 14.55 -3.11
N ARG A 100 12.38 13.60 -3.00
CA ARG A 100 12.49 12.69 -1.84
C ARG A 100 11.19 11.92 -1.59
N LEU A 101 10.53 11.48 -2.67
CA LEU A 101 9.31 10.67 -2.58
C LEU A 101 9.54 9.43 -1.70
N VAL A 102 8.69 9.26 -0.70
CA VAL A 102 8.67 8.08 0.17
C VAL A 102 7.56 7.15 -0.30
N GLY A 103 7.91 5.91 -0.65
CA GLY A 103 6.95 4.90 -1.08
C GLY A 103 6.67 3.87 0.02
N VAL A 104 5.42 3.47 0.19
CA VAL A 104 5.02 2.35 1.06
C VAL A 104 4.04 1.39 0.35
N VAL A 105 4.00 0.15 0.81
CA VAL A 105 2.95 -0.82 0.45
C VAL A 105 1.88 -0.78 1.55
N PRO A 106 0.59 -0.54 1.25
CA PRO A 106 -0.47 -0.51 2.26
C PRO A 106 -0.47 -1.72 3.20
N SER A 107 -0.89 -1.55 4.44
CA SER A 107 -0.68 -2.56 5.51
C SER A 107 -1.37 -3.89 5.21
N PHE A 108 -2.56 -3.89 4.60
CA PHE A 108 -3.26 -5.12 4.25
C PHE A 108 -2.50 -5.89 3.17
N HIS A 109 -2.00 -5.18 2.16
CA HIS A 109 -1.24 -5.73 1.05
C HIS A 109 0.19 -6.12 1.45
N GLY A 110 0.79 -5.40 2.39
CA GLY A 110 2.17 -5.59 2.83
C GLY A 110 2.43 -7.01 3.33
N HIS A 111 1.47 -7.61 4.04
CA HIS A 111 1.60 -9.00 4.52
C HIS A 111 1.58 -10.05 3.41
N ALA A 112 1.02 -9.74 2.23
CA ALA A 112 1.08 -10.62 1.07
C ALA A 112 2.45 -10.57 0.35
N HIS A 113 3.29 -9.58 0.67
CA HIS A 113 4.63 -9.46 0.09
C HIS A 113 5.63 -10.32 0.85
N ALA A 114 6.76 -10.64 0.21
CA ALA A 114 7.85 -11.35 0.87
C ALA A 114 8.35 -10.56 2.09
N ARG A 115 8.80 -11.25 3.14
CA ARG A 115 9.32 -10.60 4.36
C ARG A 115 10.43 -9.58 4.05
N SER A 116 11.29 -9.88 3.07
CA SER A 116 12.34 -8.95 2.60
C SER A 116 11.78 -7.65 2.01
N CYS A 117 10.59 -7.67 1.43
CA CYS A 117 9.88 -6.46 1.01
C CYS A 117 9.19 -5.77 2.19
N GLN A 118 8.62 -6.52 3.13
CA GLN A 118 7.93 -5.93 4.28
C GLN A 118 8.86 -5.03 5.09
N VAL A 119 10.07 -5.49 5.43
CA VAL A 119 11.04 -4.74 6.25
C VAL A 119 11.54 -3.43 5.60
N ASP A 120 11.34 -3.27 4.29
CA ASP A 120 11.74 -2.08 3.54
C ASP A 120 10.56 -1.17 3.16
N TRP A 121 9.34 -1.72 3.01
CA TRP A 121 8.20 -1.03 2.39
C TRP A 121 6.93 -0.98 3.24
N HIS A 122 6.82 -1.76 4.32
CA HIS A 122 5.63 -1.75 5.16
C HIS A 122 5.57 -0.45 6.00
N PRO A 123 4.40 0.21 6.16
CA PRO A 123 4.28 1.53 6.79
C PRO A 123 4.91 1.61 8.19
N ASN A 124 4.78 0.54 8.98
CA ASN A 124 5.39 0.44 10.31
C ASN A 124 6.93 0.55 10.33
N TYR A 125 7.63 0.27 9.22
CA TYR A 125 9.09 0.38 9.12
C TYR A 125 9.55 1.62 8.35
N VAL A 126 8.62 2.48 7.94
CA VAL A 126 8.91 3.67 7.14
C VAL A 126 8.65 4.92 7.99
N SER A 127 9.74 5.64 8.29
CA SER A 127 9.67 6.86 9.07
C SER A 127 8.77 7.92 8.40
N GLY A 128 8.02 8.65 9.22
CA GLY A 128 7.09 9.71 8.77
C GLY A 128 5.67 9.24 8.49
N MET A 129 5.42 7.94 8.28
CA MET A 129 4.06 7.43 8.01
C MET A 129 3.14 7.49 9.24
N GLY A 130 3.71 7.26 10.42
CA GLY A 130 2.92 7.02 11.63
C GLY A 130 2.10 5.74 11.55
N LYS A 131 1.08 5.63 12.40
CA LYS A 131 0.16 4.47 12.42
C LYS A 131 -0.92 4.67 11.35
N GLU A 132 -0.59 4.30 10.11
CA GLU A 132 -1.43 4.49 8.92
C GLU A 132 -1.53 3.17 8.14
N ASP A 133 -2.74 2.79 7.74
CA ASP A 133 -2.93 1.58 6.92
C ASP A 133 -2.78 1.83 5.42
N ALA A 134 -3.04 3.06 4.99
CA ALA A 134 -3.01 3.53 3.62
C ALA A 134 -3.99 2.81 2.65
N GLU A 135 -5.10 2.29 3.18
CA GLU A 135 -6.16 1.58 2.44
C GLU A 135 -7.30 2.54 2.02
N GLY A 136 -6.96 3.80 1.73
CA GLY A 136 -7.96 4.84 1.47
C GLY A 136 -8.71 4.60 0.15
N SER A 137 -7.98 4.20 -0.89
CA SER A 137 -8.50 4.03 -2.25
C SER A 137 -9.52 2.90 -2.31
N GLU A 138 -9.26 1.80 -1.60
CA GLU A 138 -10.08 0.61 -1.50
C GLU A 138 -11.43 0.94 -0.85
N ARG A 139 -11.40 1.74 0.23
CA ARG A 139 -12.61 2.26 0.90
C ARG A 139 -13.39 3.24 0.03
N PHE A 140 -12.71 4.04 -0.79
CA PHE A 140 -13.39 4.89 -1.76
C PHE A 140 -14.07 4.04 -2.84
N PHE A 141 -13.34 3.09 -3.44
CA PHE A 141 -13.89 2.21 -4.49
C PHE A 141 -15.06 1.38 -4.00
N SER A 142 -14.99 0.87 -2.76
CA SER A 142 -16.10 0.15 -2.14
C SER A 142 -17.38 1.01 -2.07
N ARG A 143 -17.26 2.27 -1.64
CA ARG A 143 -18.40 3.20 -1.54
C ARG A 143 -18.86 3.71 -2.91
N SER A 144 -17.95 3.92 -3.86
CA SER A 144 -18.28 4.46 -5.18
C SER A 144 -18.83 3.40 -6.14
N ASN A 145 -18.78 2.12 -5.77
CA ASN A 145 -19.20 1.01 -6.62
C ASN A 145 -20.67 1.11 -7.05
N GLU A 146 -21.52 1.75 -6.25
CA GLU A 146 -22.93 2.00 -6.57
C GLU A 146 -23.11 2.82 -7.87
N LEU A 147 -22.16 3.70 -8.20
CA LEU A 147 -22.18 4.47 -9.44
C LEU A 147 -21.95 3.61 -10.68
N ALA A 148 -21.34 2.44 -10.56
CA ALA A 148 -20.91 1.65 -11.71
C ALA A 148 -22.10 1.24 -12.59
N ALA A 149 -23.22 0.85 -11.99
CA ALA A 149 -24.41 0.41 -12.72
C ALA A 149 -25.05 1.55 -13.55
N GLY A 150 -25.08 2.77 -12.99
CA GLY A 150 -25.64 3.95 -13.64
C GLY A 150 -24.71 4.55 -14.69
N THR A 151 -23.40 4.60 -14.41
CA THR A 151 -22.42 5.29 -15.27
C THR A 151 -21.94 4.47 -16.47
N ARG A 152 -22.08 3.14 -16.45
CA ARG A 152 -21.50 2.25 -17.48
C ARG A 152 -22.00 2.49 -18.91
N LEU A 153 -23.25 2.93 -19.08
CA LEU A 153 -23.86 3.23 -20.40
C LEU A 153 -24.04 4.74 -20.64
N CYS A 154 -23.60 5.58 -19.71
CA CYS A 154 -23.71 7.02 -19.88
C CYS A 154 -22.77 7.53 -20.97
N THR A 155 -23.15 8.65 -21.57
CA THR A 155 -22.20 9.43 -22.38
C THR A 155 -21.01 9.85 -21.52
N ARG A 156 -19.87 10.13 -22.15
CA ARG A 156 -18.65 10.59 -21.46
C ARG A 156 -18.92 11.77 -20.53
N PHE A 157 -19.77 12.71 -20.96
CA PHE A 157 -20.15 13.88 -20.18
C PHE A 157 -20.94 13.49 -18.93
N HIS A 158 -22.06 12.78 -19.07
CA HIS A 158 -22.91 12.42 -17.92
C HIS A 158 -22.19 11.49 -16.94
N ARG A 159 -21.37 10.56 -17.43
CA ARG A 159 -20.52 9.73 -16.56
C ARG A 159 -19.61 10.60 -15.69
N ARG A 160 -18.92 11.56 -16.30
CA ARG A 160 -18.01 12.45 -15.56
C ARG A 160 -18.77 13.34 -14.58
N GLN A 161 -19.93 13.86 -14.99
CA GLN A 161 -20.78 14.66 -14.11
C GLN A 161 -21.19 13.86 -12.86
N GLN A 162 -21.67 12.64 -13.01
CA GLN A 162 -22.08 11.80 -11.87
C GLN A 162 -20.91 11.43 -10.95
N ILE A 163 -19.75 11.10 -11.52
CA ILE A 163 -18.54 10.82 -10.73
C ILE A 163 -18.09 12.08 -9.98
N ASP A 164 -18.11 13.24 -10.63
CA ASP A 164 -17.72 14.51 -10.03
C ASP A 164 -18.67 14.92 -8.90
N GLU A 165 -19.98 14.80 -9.09
CA GLU A 165 -20.99 15.03 -8.05
C GLU A 165 -20.77 14.12 -6.84
N TYR A 166 -20.48 12.84 -7.07
CA TYR A 166 -20.14 11.91 -5.99
C TYR A 166 -18.87 12.30 -5.24
N ILE A 167 -17.82 12.70 -5.96
CA ILE A 167 -16.54 13.11 -5.34
C ILE A 167 -16.74 14.35 -4.49
N ARG A 168 -17.48 15.35 -5.00
CA ARG A 168 -17.80 16.56 -4.21
C ARG A 168 -18.52 16.19 -2.92
N PHE A 169 -19.51 15.31 -2.99
CA PHE A 169 -20.23 14.85 -1.79
C PHE A 169 -19.30 14.07 -0.83
N ASN A 170 -18.46 13.16 -1.33
CA ASN A 170 -17.46 12.48 -0.50
C ASN A 170 -16.54 13.49 0.19
N ASP A 171 -16.07 14.52 -0.52
CA ASP A 171 -15.15 15.50 0.02
C ASP A 171 -15.84 16.40 1.07
N GLU A 172 -17.11 16.74 0.88
CA GLU A 172 -17.93 17.41 1.91
C GLU A 172 -18.09 16.55 3.17
N ASP A 173 -18.37 15.24 3.01
CA ASP A 173 -18.47 14.29 4.13
C ASP A 173 -17.13 14.13 4.87
N LYS A 174 -16.02 14.05 4.13
CA LYS A 174 -14.66 14.02 4.72
C LYS A 174 -14.32 15.31 5.42
N TYR A 175 -14.71 16.45 4.86
CA TYR A 175 -14.49 17.74 5.50
C TYR A 175 -15.30 17.87 6.79
N ALA A 176 -16.59 17.50 6.77
CA ALA A 176 -17.46 17.53 7.95
C ALA A 176 -16.95 16.62 9.08
N SER A 177 -16.32 15.49 8.74
CA SER A 177 -15.77 14.53 9.70
C SER A 177 -14.31 14.76 10.10
N ILE A 178 -13.60 15.71 9.46
CA ILE A 178 -12.13 15.86 9.62
C ILE A 178 -11.73 16.18 11.06
N GLY A 179 -12.51 17.00 11.77
CA GLY A 179 -12.24 17.35 13.17
C GLY A 179 -12.29 16.12 14.08
N ALA A 180 -13.33 15.29 13.92
CA ALA A 180 -13.48 14.05 14.67
C ALA A 180 -12.41 13.02 14.30
N PHE A 181 -12.03 12.94 13.02
CA PHE A 181 -10.95 12.09 12.54
C PHE A 181 -9.62 12.44 13.20
N LEU A 182 -9.22 13.72 13.16
CA LEU A 182 -7.97 14.20 13.76
C LEU A 182 -7.96 14.01 15.28
N TYR A 183 -9.05 14.37 15.96
CA TYR A 183 -9.17 14.19 17.41
C TYR A 183 -9.09 12.72 17.84
N SER A 184 -9.75 11.83 17.11
CA SER A 184 -9.76 10.39 17.40
C SER A 184 -8.37 9.78 17.22
N ASN A 185 -7.69 10.12 16.12
CA ASN A 185 -6.32 9.67 15.87
C ASN A 185 -5.32 10.22 16.89
N TYR A 186 -5.46 11.49 17.27
CA TYR A 186 -4.63 12.08 18.32
C TYR A 186 -4.81 11.36 19.66
N ARG A 187 -6.06 11.11 20.09
CA ARG A 187 -6.33 10.36 21.32
C ARG A 187 -5.86 8.92 21.24
N GLN A 188 -5.99 8.28 20.08
CA GLN A 188 -5.44 6.95 19.87
C GLN A 188 -3.92 6.95 20.03
N ALA A 189 -3.22 7.90 19.42
CA ALA A 189 -1.77 8.03 19.55
C ALA A 189 -1.34 8.21 21.01
N LEU A 190 -2.02 9.09 21.77
CA LEU A 190 -1.73 9.27 23.20
C LEU A 190 -1.93 8.00 24.01
N ARG A 191 -3.02 7.26 23.76
CA ARG A 191 -3.27 5.97 24.44
C ARG A 191 -2.21 4.94 24.08
N VAL A 192 -1.85 4.81 22.81
CA VAL A 192 -0.80 3.89 22.35
C VAL A 192 0.53 4.22 23.03
N ILE A 193 0.93 5.50 23.07
CA ILE A 193 2.16 5.93 23.73
C ILE A 193 2.14 5.59 25.23
N HIS A 194 1.01 5.82 25.90
CA HIS A 194 0.86 5.52 27.31
C HIS A 194 0.88 4.01 27.58
N ASP A 195 -0.03 3.26 26.96
CA ASP A 195 -0.29 1.86 27.28
C ASP A 195 0.80 0.94 26.71
N GLU A 196 1.09 1.06 25.41
CA GLU A 196 2.09 0.23 24.72
C GLU A 196 3.51 0.69 25.10
N GLY A 197 3.73 1.98 25.38
CA GLY A 197 5.03 2.49 25.82
C GLY A 197 5.45 1.94 27.19
N LEU A 198 4.52 1.76 28.13
CA LEU A 198 4.78 1.11 29.42
C LEU A 198 5.16 -0.37 29.23
N GLN A 199 4.43 -1.09 28.38
CA GLN A 199 4.74 -2.49 28.05
C GLN A 199 6.12 -2.61 27.39
N LEU A 200 6.41 -1.73 26.43
CA LEU A 200 7.71 -1.69 25.76
C LEU A 200 8.84 -1.40 26.75
N LEU A 201 8.63 -0.50 27.72
CA LEU A 201 9.63 -0.22 28.75
C LEU A 201 9.90 -1.44 29.66
N GLN A 202 8.86 -2.17 30.04
CA GLN A 202 8.99 -3.40 30.84
C GLN A 202 9.77 -4.47 30.08
N LEU A 203 9.40 -4.72 28.82
CA LEU A 203 10.10 -5.65 27.94
C LEU A 203 11.56 -5.21 27.72
N SER A 204 11.79 -3.92 27.47
CA SER A 204 13.14 -3.36 27.28
C SER A 204 14.00 -3.62 28.51
N LYS A 205 13.47 -3.42 29.72
CA LYS A 205 14.19 -3.69 30.97
C LYS A 205 14.47 -5.19 31.16
N GLN A 206 13.48 -6.04 30.90
CA GLN A 206 13.62 -7.50 31.01
C GLN A 206 14.70 -8.05 30.08
N TYR A 207 14.69 -7.62 28.83
CA TYR A 207 15.62 -8.09 27.79
C TYR A 207 16.89 -7.23 27.67
N LYS A 208 17.06 -6.23 28.56
CA LYS A 208 18.19 -5.27 28.57
C LYS A 208 18.39 -4.55 27.23
N LEU A 209 17.29 -4.23 26.57
CA LEU A 209 17.25 -3.54 25.28
C LEU A 209 17.22 -2.02 25.45
N LYS A 210 17.79 -1.34 24.47
CA LYS A 210 17.73 0.11 24.26
C LYS A 210 17.04 0.39 22.93
N ALA A 211 16.62 1.65 22.72
CA ALA A 211 15.98 2.06 21.47
C ALA A 211 16.83 1.73 20.22
N VAL A 212 18.15 1.90 20.31
CA VAL A 212 19.10 1.59 19.21
C VAL A 212 19.13 0.10 18.86
N ASP A 213 18.78 -0.79 19.79
CA ASP A 213 18.76 -2.23 19.51
C ASP A 213 17.63 -2.59 18.54
N TYR A 214 16.49 -1.89 18.58
CA TYR A 214 15.38 -2.14 17.65
C TYR A 214 15.72 -1.78 16.21
N GLU A 215 16.37 -0.63 16.00
CA GLU A 215 16.88 -0.24 14.69
C GLU A 215 17.94 -1.22 14.20
N ARG A 216 18.85 -1.64 15.11
CA ARG A 216 19.86 -2.66 14.80
C ARG A 216 19.21 -3.99 14.39
N PHE A 217 18.17 -4.45 15.09
CA PHE A 217 17.48 -5.70 14.75
C PHE A 217 16.84 -5.64 13.36
N LEU A 218 16.24 -4.50 13.00
CA LEU A 218 15.66 -4.31 11.68
C LEU A 218 16.75 -4.34 10.59
N ASP A 219 17.90 -3.72 10.83
CA ASP A 219 19.03 -3.72 9.90
C ASP A 219 19.72 -5.11 9.80
N GLU A 220 19.83 -5.82 10.91
CA GLU A 220 20.28 -7.22 10.96
C GLU A 220 19.33 -8.11 10.16
N GLU A 221 18.01 -7.96 10.32
CA GLU A 221 17.00 -8.71 9.56
C GLU A 221 17.09 -8.39 8.06
N ARG A 222 17.20 -7.11 7.68
CA ARG A 222 17.42 -6.70 6.27
C ARG A 222 18.69 -7.34 5.70
N THR A 223 19.77 -7.35 6.47
CA THR A 223 21.07 -7.90 6.03
C THR A 223 20.97 -9.42 5.86
N TYR A 224 20.37 -10.10 6.83
CA TYR A 224 20.12 -11.54 6.78
C TYR A 224 19.30 -11.89 5.52
N LEU A 225 18.14 -11.24 5.32
CA LEU A 225 17.23 -11.52 4.21
C LEU A 225 17.85 -11.23 2.83
N LYS A 226 18.68 -10.19 2.71
CA LYS A 226 19.40 -9.87 1.46
C LYS A 226 20.44 -10.92 1.08
N ASN A 227 21.08 -11.54 2.08
CA ASN A 227 22.12 -12.55 1.88
C ASN A 227 21.58 -13.99 1.83
N LEU A 228 20.29 -14.17 2.15
CA LEU A 228 19.63 -15.47 2.17
C LEU A 228 19.38 -15.99 0.74
N GLN A 229 20.35 -16.74 0.20
CA GLN A 229 20.23 -17.36 -1.13
C GLN A 229 19.35 -18.61 -1.12
N LYS A 230 19.45 -19.41 -0.04
CA LYS A 230 18.64 -20.61 0.21
C LYS A 230 18.37 -20.70 1.71
N GLU A 231 17.18 -21.18 2.08
CA GLU A 231 16.88 -21.49 3.47
C GLU A 231 17.91 -22.49 4.01
N PRO A 232 18.39 -22.32 5.26
CA PRO A 232 19.24 -23.31 5.89
C PRO A 232 18.58 -24.70 5.84
N ALA A 233 19.37 -25.74 5.58
CA ALA A 233 18.87 -27.11 5.46
C ALA A 233 18.10 -27.54 6.71
N GLU A 234 18.55 -27.14 7.90
CA GLU A 234 17.88 -27.42 9.17
C GLU A 234 16.48 -26.78 9.25
N VAL A 235 16.33 -25.53 8.82
CA VAL A 235 15.03 -24.84 8.78
C VAL A 235 14.09 -25.56 7.81
N THR A 236 14.62 -25.93 6.64
CA THR A 236 13.85 -26.62 5.61
C THR A 236 13.35 -27.99 6.12
N GLN A 237 14.22 -28.77 6.77
CA GLN A 237 13.87 -30.06 7.38
C GLN A 237 12.81 -29.93 8.48
N ARG A 238 12.89 -28.90 9.33
CA ARG A 238 11.87 -28.65 10.37
C ARG A 238 10.52 -28.30 9.75
N CYS A 239 10.50 -27.46 8.71
CA CYS A 239 9.26 -27.14 7.98
C CYS A 239 8.65 -28.39 7.34
N GLU A 240 9.46 -29.18 6.62
CA GLU A 240 9.03 -30.45 6.00
C GLU A 240 8.47 -31.42 7.04
N TYR A 241 9.13 -31.55 8.20
CA TYR A 241 8.65 -32.37 9.30
C TYR A 241 7.28 -31.91 9.81
N MET A 242 7.09 -30.60 10.02
CA MET A 242 5.80 -30.06 10.49
C MET A 242 4.67 -30.25 9.47
N GLU A 243 4.96 -30.09 8.17
CA GLU A 243 3.99 -30.37 7.11
C GLU A 243 3.60 -31.86 7.06
N LEU A 244 4.58 -32.75 7.21
CA LEU A 244 4.33 -34.20 7.28
C LEU A 244 3.52 -34.57 8.53
N LEU A 245 3.83 -33.96 9.67
CA LEU A 245 3.08 -34.17 10.92
C LEU A 245 1.62 -33.72 10.78
N GLN A 246 1.36 -32.55 10.17
CA GLN A 246 0.00 -32.10 9.89
C GLN A 246 -0.75 -33.05 8.97
N LYS A 247 -0.11 -33.54 7.89
CA LYS A 247 -0.71 -34.53 6.98
C LYS A 247 -1.05 -35.82 7.71
N TYR A 248 -0.16 -36.31 8.58
CA TYR A 248 -0.40 -37.48 9.40
C TYR A 248 -1.59 -37.28 10.35
N MET A 249 -1.66 -36.13 11.03
CA MET A 249 -2.76 -35.81 11.95
C MET A 249 -4.11 -35.66 11.25
N MET A 250 -4.15 -35.19 10.00
CA MET A 250 -5.39 -35.08 9.22
C MET A 250 -5.85 -36.43 8.63
N ALA A 251 -4.98 -37.43 8.60
CA ALA A 251 -5.27 -38.77 8.07
C ALA A 251 -5.73 -39.76 9.17
N LEU A 252 -5.73 -39.33 10.43
CA LEU A 252 -6.31 -40.02 11.58
C LEU A 252 -7.75 -39.54 11.83
#